data_AF-A0A936E3A0-F1
#
_entry.id   AF-A0A936E3A0-F1
#
_cell.length_a   1.000
_cell.length_b   1.000
_cell.length_c   1.000
_cell.angle_alpha   90.00
_cell.angle_beta   90.00
_cell.angle_gamma   90.00
#
_symmetry.space_group_name_H-M   'P 1'
#
loop_
_entity.id
_entity.type
_entity.pdbx_description
1 polymer ?
#
loop_
_entity_poly.entity_id
_entity_poly.type
_entity_poly.pdbx_seq_one_letter_code
_entity_poly.pdbx_strand_id
1 'polypeptide(L)'
;MNRVSRSIAQQLLDAELAINNTLASPTILAAVGLYGYSQIRMEAAKTLFQEALELTEKQKKEYGDQYEATAGVQRAWDGKRPWLTPLRSKLPASPFGATTPPAMRWG
;
A
#
# COMPACT_ATOMS: atom_id res chain seq x y z
N MET A 1 -22.83 5.80 11.60
CA MET A 1 -22.52 4.74 10.61
C MET A 1 -21.01 4.54 10.52
N ASN A 2 -20.50 3.39 10.98
CA ASN A 2 -19.10 3.01 10.74
C ASN A 2 -19.02 2.36 9.34
N ARG A 3 -18.36 3.01 8.36
CA ARG A 3 -18.16 2.37 7.05
C ARG A 3 -17.08 1.31 7.22
N VAL A 4 -17.45 0.04 7.09
CA VAL A 4 -16.46 -1.03 6.92
C VAL A 4 -15.72 -0.74 5.62
N SER A 5 -14.49 -0.23 5.70
CA SER A 5 -13.65 0.05 4.54
C SER A 5 -13.15 -1.27 3.96
N ARG A 6 -13.67 -1.69 2.80
CA ARG A 6 -13.16 -2.89 2.09
C ARG A 6 -11.72 -2.65 1.65
N SER A 7 -10.89 -3.70 1.69
CA SER A 7 -9.53 -3.64 1.15
C SER A 7 -9.55 -3.38 -0.35
N ILE A 8 -8.48 -2.80 -0.90
CA ILE A 8 -8.32 -2.57 -2.35
C ILE A 8 -8.46 -3.91 -3.10
N ALA A 9 -7.89 -4.99 -2.57
CA ALA A 9 -8.00 -6.33 -3.16
C ALA A 9 -9.45 -6.80 -3.26
N GLN A 10 -10.27 -6.61 -2.21
CA GLN A 10 -11.67 -6.99 -2.25
C GLN A 10 -12.46 -6.15 -3.27
N GLN A 11 -12.18 -4.85 -3.34
CA GLN A 11 -12.84 -3.97 -4.31
C GLN A 11 -12.52 -4.37 -5.76
N LEU A 12 -11.25 -4.72 -6.03
CA LEU A 12 -10.83 -5.20 -7.35
C LEU A 12 -11.48 -6.54 -7.70
N LEU A 13 -11.53 -7.49 -6.75
CA LEU A 13 -12.20 -8.77 -6.95
C LEU A 13 -13.69 -8.59 -7.29
N ASP A 14 -14.39 -7.76 -6.51
CA ASP A 14 -15.82 -7.49 -6.72
C ASP A 14 -16.05 -6.84 -8.10
N ALA A 15 -15.17 -5.91 -8.50
CA ALA A 15 -15.23 -5.23 -9.79
C ALA A 15 -14.99 -6.20 -10.96
N GLU A 16 -13.98 -7.08 -10.86
CA GLU A 16 -13.69 -8.10 -11.86
C GLU A 16 -14.90 -8.99 -12.11
N LEU A 17 -15.48 -9.53 -11.03
CA LEU A 17 -16.65 -10.40 -11.11
C LEU A 17 -17.83 -9.68 -11.76
N ALA A 18 -18.11 -8.44 -11.35
CA ALA A 18 -19.21 -7.65 -11.89
C ALA A 18 -19.02 -7.35 -13.39
N ILE A 19 -17.82 -6.92 -13.79
CA ILE A 19 -17.49 -6.59 -15.18
C ILE A 19 -17.57 -7.84 -16.06
N ASN A 20 -16.93 -8.94 -15.64
CA ASN A 20 -16.89 -10.18 -16.41
C ASN A 20 -18.28 -10.79 -16.56
N ASN A 21 -19.06 -10.87 -15.48
CA ASN A 21 -20.41 -11.44 -15.54
C ASN A 21 -21.34 -10.61 -16.44
N THR A 22 -21.21 -9.28 -16.37
CA THR A 22 -22.01 -8.38 -17.19
C THR A 22 -21.67 -8.51 -18.67
N LEU A 23 -20.38 -8.53 -19.02
CA LEU A 23 -19.95 -8.65 -20.42
C LEU A 23 -20.16 -10.06 -21.00
N ALA A 24 -20.14 -11.10 -20.18
CA ALA A 24 -20.32 -12.48 -20.62
C ALA A 24 -21.80 -12.87 -20.82
N SER A 25 -22.74 -12.19 -20.15
CA SER A 25 -24.17 -12.51 -20.21
C SER A 25 -24.99 -11.38 -20.84
N PRO A 26 -25.52 -11.57 -22.05
CA PRO A 26 -26.40 -10.58 -22.69
C PRO A 26 -27.63 -10.23 -21.84
N THR A 27 -28.14 -11.17 -21.05
CA THR A 27 -29.28 -10.96 -20.15
C THR A 27 -28.92 -10.01 -19.00
N ILE A 28 -27.75 -10.20 -18.39
CA ILE A 28 -27.26 -9.30 -17.33
C ILE A 28 -26.96 -7.92 -17.91
N LEU A 29 -26.27 -7.87 -19.05
CA LEU A 29 -25.97 -6.62 -19.76
C LEU A 29 -27.23 -5.82 -20.07
N ALA A 30 -28.29 -6.48 -20.56
CA ALA A 30 -29.57 -5.83 -20.81
C ALA A 30 -30.19 -5.27 -19.52
N ALA A 31 -30.17 -6.04 -18.42
CA ALA A 31 -30.72 -5.63 -17.14
C ALA A 31 -29.98 -4.43 -16.54
N VAL A 32 -28.64 -4.44 -16.53
CA VAL A 32 -27.85 -3.31 -16.01
C VAL A 32 -27.82 -2.12 -16.98
N GLY A 33 -28.04 -2.37 -18.27
CA GLY A 33 -28.22 -1.34 -19.29
C GLY A 33 -29.38 -0.40 -18.99
N LEU A 34 -30.45 -0.88 -18.34
CA LEU A 34 -31.57 -0.06 -17.87
C LEU A 34 -31.14 1.01 -16.85
N TYR A 35 -30.03 0.78 -16.15
CA TYR A 35 -29.43 1.71 -15.18
C TYR A 35 -28.27 2.51 -15.78
N GLY A 36 -28.08 2.46 -17.10
CA GLY A 36 -27.05 3.22 -17.81
C GLY A 36 -25.70 2.51 -17.93
N TYR A 37 -25.59 1.24 -17.56
CA TYR A 37 -24.38 0.43 -17.77
C TYR A 37 -24.42 -0.25 -19.14
N SER A 38 -24.22 0.53 -20.20
CA SER A 38 -24.11 0.01 -21.57
C SER A 38 -22.84 -0.80 -21.78
N GLN A 39 -22.80 -1.60 -22.86
CA GLN A 39 -21.61 -2.38 -23.23
C GLN A 39 -20.35 -1.49 -23.30
N ILE A 40 -20.44 -0.33 -23.95
CA ILE A 40 -19.34 0.63 -24.07
C ILE A 40 -18.84 1.07 -22.69
N ARG A 41 -19.74 1.34 -21.74
CA ARG A 41 -19.35 1.71 -20.37
C ARG A 41 -18.72 0.55 -19.61
N MET A 42 -19.18 -0.67 -19.84
CA MET A 42 -18.60 -1.86 -19.22
C MET A 42 -17.23 -2.21 -19.79
N GLU A 43 -17.01 -1.99 -21.09
CA GLU A 43 -15.69 -2.08 -21.72
C GLU A 43 -14.75 -0.99 -21.19
N ALA A 44 -15.22 0.25 -21.05
CA ALA A 44 -14.44 1.30 -20.39
C ALA A 44 -14.12 0.97 -18.93
N ALA A 45 -15.06 0.38 -18.20
CA ALA A 45 -14.84 -0.09 -16.83
C ALA A 45 -13.78 -1.18 -16.77
N LYS A 46 -13.73 -2.08 -17.75
CA LYS A 46 -12.69 -3.11 -17.88
C LYS A 46 -11.31 -2.50 -18.03
N THR A 47 -11.16 -1.46 -18.86
CA THR A 47 -9.88 -0.75 -19.02
C THR A 47 -9.43 -0.11 -17.70
N LEU A 48 -10.34 0.57 -16.99
CA LEU A 48 -10.03 1.19 -15.70
C LEU A 48 -9.68 0.15 -14.63
N PHE A 49 -10.34 -1.00 -14.65
CA PHE A 49 -10.02 -2.11 -13.76
C PHE A 49 -8.59 -2.63 -14.00
N GLN A 50 -8.19 -2.80 -15.27
CA GLN A 50 -6.84 -3.25 -15.61
C GLN A 50 -5.78 -2.26 -15.14
N GLU A 51 -5.98 -0.97 -15.37
CA GLU A 51 -5.08 0.08 -14.87
C GLU A 51 -4.98 0.06 -13.33
N ALA A 52 -6.12 -0.05 -12.64
CA ALA A 52 -6.15 -0.13 -11.18
C ALA A 52 -5.43 -1.38 -10.64
N LEU A 53 -5.54 -2.50 -11.34
CA LEU A 53 -4.83 -3.73 -11.00
C LEU A 53 -3.31 -3.54 -11.12
N GLU A 54 -2.84 -3.02 -12.26
CA GLU A 54 -1.43 -2.73 -12.51
C GLU A 54 -0.83 -1.78 -11.47
N LEU A 55 -1.54 -0.69 -11.14
CA LEU A 55 -1.13 0.27 -10.12
C LEU A 55 -1.05 -0.37 -8.73
N THR A 56 -2.00 -1.24 -8.40
CA THR A 56 -2.02 -1.95 -7.10
C THR A 56 -0.86 -2.94 -7.00
N GLU A 57 -0.54 -3.66 -8.07
CA GLU A 57 0.61 -4.55 -8.12
C GLU A 57 1.93 -3.79 -8.00
N LYS A 58 2.05 -2.66 -8.70
CA LYS A 58 3.21 -1.76 -8.60
C LYS A 58 3.39 -1.26 -7.16
N GLN A 59 2.33 -0.78 -6.53
CA GLN A 59 2.37 -0.30 -5.14
C GLN A 59 2.83 -1.41 -4.19
N LYS A 60 2.30 -2.64 -4.33
CA LYS A 60 2.71 -3.78 -3.50
C LYS A 60 4.19 -4.10 -3.64
N LYS A 61 4.71 -4.05 -4.87
CA LYS A 61 6.13 -4.26 -5.14
C LYS A 61 7.01 -3.20 -4.50
N GLU A 62 6.70 -1.92 -4.73
CA GLU A 62 7.46 -0.79 -4.17
C GLU A 62 7.47 -0.81 -2.63
N TYR A 63 6.36 -1.17 -2.02
CA TYR A 63 6.27 -1.34 -0.57
C TYR A 63 7.15 -2.50 -0.07
N GLY A 64 7.17 -3.63 -0.79
CA GLY A 64 8.06 -4.76 -0.51
C GLY A 64 9.53 -4.36 -0.57
N ASP A 65 9.93 -3.66 -1.64
CA ASP A 65 11.31 -3.20 -1.85
C ASP A 65 11.74 -2.23 -0.73
N GLN A 66 10.87 -1.30 -0.33
CA GLN A 66 11.15 -0.38 0.78
C GLN A 66 11.30 -1.12 2.12
N TYR A 67 10.46 -2.12 2.37
CA TYR A 67 10.52 -2.91 3.59
C TYR A 67 11.84 -3.70 3.66
N GLU A 68 12.23 -4.34 2.56
CA GLU A 68 13.49 -5.07 2.46
C GLU A 68 14.72 -4.16 2.62
N ALA A 69 14.71 -2.98 1.99
CA ALA A 69 15.77 -1.99 2.15
C ALA A 69 15.90 -1.53 3.60
N THR A 70 14.77 -1.24 4.26
CA THR A 70 14.73 -0.85 5.68
C THR A 70 15.25 -1.96 6.58
N ALA A 71 14.84 -3.21 6.34
CA ALA A 71 15.34 -4.38 7.05
C ALA A 71 16.84 -4.61 6.82
N GLY A 72 17.35 -4.31 5.62
CA GLY A 72 18.77 -4.34 5.30
C GLY A 72 19.57 -3.31 6.10
N VAL A 73 19.12 -2.06 6.13
CA VAL A 73 19.73 -0.98 6.92
C VAL A 73 19.71 -1.31 8.41
N GLN A 74 18.57 -1.77 8.93
CA GLN A 74 18.43 -2.16 10.34
C GLN A 74 19.39 -3.29 10.72
N ARG A 75 19.50 -4.34 9.89
CA ARG A 75 20.46 -5.43 10.12
C ARG A 75 21.91 -4.94 10.09
N ALA A 76 22.24 -4.07 9.14
CA ALA A 76 23.58 -3.48 9.04
C ALA A 76 23.90 -2.61 10.27
N TRP A 77 22.92 -1.85 10.77
CA TRP A 77 23.06 -1.05 11.98
C TRP A 77 23.22 -1.92 13.23
N ASP A 78 22.37 -2.94 13.40
CA ASP A 78 22.40 -3.83 14.55
C ASP A 78 23.68 -4.66 14.61
N GLY A 79 24.14 -5.18 13.47
CA GLY A 79 25.45 -5.84 13.38
C GLY A 79 26.60 -4.89 13.73
N LYS A 80 26.40 -3.57 13.63
CA LYS A 80 27.40 -2.57 13.96
C LYS A 80 27.35 -2.04 15.41
N ARG A 81 26.28 -2.30 16.15
CA ARG A 81 26.12 -1.85 17.53
C ARG A 81 27.20 -2.38 18.50
N PRO A 82 27.64 -3.65 18.43
CA PRO A 82 28.60 -4.18 19.40
C PRO A 82 29.94 -3.44 19.40
N TRP A 83 30.44 -3.00 18.23
CA TRP A 83 31.72 -2.30 18.13
C TRP A 83 31.63 -0.78 18.33
N LEU A 84 30.45 -0.20 18.11
CA LEU A 84 30.17 1.21 18.42
C LEU A 84 29.98 1.46 19.93
N THR A 85 29.56 0.45 20.69
CA THR A 85 29.23 0.60 22.12
C THR A 85 30.44 1.00 22.98
N PRO A 86 31.64 0.40 22.83
CA PRO A 86 32.84 0.85 23.54
C PRO A 86 33.31 2.24 23.09
N LEU A 87 33.18 2.58 21.81
CA LEU A 87 33.59 3.88 21.27
C LEU A 87 32.73 5.02 21.81
N ARG A 88 31.41 4.81 21.97
CA ARG A 88 30.49 5.76 22.57
C ARG A 88 30.83 6.10 24.03
N SER A 89 31.42 5.16 24.76
CA SER A 89 31.84 5.37 26.16
C SER A 89 33.13 6.20 26.31
N LYS A 90 33.91 6.34 25.23
CA LYS A 90 35.20 7.04 25.21
C LYS A 90 35.17 8.41 24.52
N LEU A 91 34.04 8.77 23.91
CA LEU A 91 33.84 10.09 23.32
C LEU A 91 33.53 11.10 24.44
N PRO A 92 34.22 12.26 24.50
CA PRO A 92 33.80 13.32 25.40
C PRO A 92 32.37 13.74 25.03
N ALA A 93 31.57 14.12 26.03
CA ALA A 93 30.23 14.66 25.80
C ALA A 93 30.32 15.75 24.72
N SER A 94 29.45 15.66 23.70
CA SER A 94 29.42 16.60 22.59
C SER A 94 29.44 18.04 23.13
N PRO A 95 30.34 18.93 22.64
CA PRO A 95 30.33 20.34 23.05
C PRO A 95 29.05 21.06 22.61
N PHE A 96 28.27 20.46 21.70
CA PHE A 96 26.90 20.83 21.45
C PHE A 96 26.03 20.06 22.44
N GLY A 97 25.64 20.76 23.51
CA GLY A 97 24.87 20.24 24.63
C GLY A 97 23.69 19.38 24.18
N ALA A 98 23.49 18.30 24.91
CA ALA A 98 22.28 17.50 24.84
C ALA A 98 21.09 18.39 25.20
N THR A 99 20.42 18.98 24.20
CA THR A 99 18.99 19.14 24.29
C THR A 99 18.43 17.74 24.09
N THR A 100 18.12 17.08 25.20
CA THR A 100 17.20 15.95 25.22
C THR A 100 16.05 16.30 24.27
N PRO A 101 15.78 15.55 23.19
CA PRO A 101 14.52 15.73 22.49
C PRO A 101 13.45 15.52 23.55
N PRO A 102 12.52 16.48 23.77
CA PRO A 102 11.47 16.29 24.74
C PRO A 102 10.77 14.98 24.40
N ALA A 103 10.51 14.15 25.41
CA ALA A 103 9.75 12.92 25.25
C ALA A 103 8.52 13.25 24.40
N MET A 104 8.50 12.76 23.16
CA MET A 104 7.33 12.88 22.29
C MET A 104 6.26 11.99 22.92
N ARG A 105 5.50 12.61 23.82
CA ARG A 105 4.24 12.13 24.33
C ARG A 105 3.30 12.08 23.13
N TRP A 106 3.16 10.92 22.52
CA TRP A 106 2.03 10.67 21.63
C TRP A 106 0.78 10.72 22.50
N GLY A 107 -0.01 11.78 22.30
CA GLY A 107 -1.37 11.89 22.81
C GLY A 107 -2.33 11.01 22.01
#